data_AF-U1NS15-F1
#
_entry.id   AF-U1NS15-F1
#
_cell.length_a   1.000
_cell.length_b   1.000
_cell.length_c   1.000
_cell.angle_alpha   90.00
_cell.angle_beta   90.00
_cell.angle_gamma   90.00
#
_symmetry.space_group_name_H-M   'P 1'
#
loop_
_entity.id
_entity.type
_entity.pdbx_description
1 polymer ?
#
loop_
_entity_poly.entity_id
_entity_poly.type
_entity_poly.pdbx_seq_one_letter_code
_entity_poly.pdbx_strand_id
1 'polypeptide(L)'
;MHVGLLYSRIRQDEKLLLNELRERDHEVTKIDVRKEQFDTARPPAILDDVDIVFDRCLATSRSLYLTKFIDSYDIPVINSPETAAICADKIENSLALEDAGVTTPETKVAYTTDSAMTAIESFGYPCVLKPVTGSWGR
;
A
#
# COMPACT_ATOMS: atom_id res chain seq x y z
N MET A 1 -21.80 5.34 -8.81
CA MET A 1 -20.47 4.84 -9.21
C MET A 1 -20.44 3.36 -8.94
N HIS A 2 -19.74 2.62 -9.79
CA HIS A 2 -19.43 1.21 -9.64
C HIS A 2 -18.02 1.05 -9.08
N VAL A 3 -17.92 0.56 -7.84
CA VAL A 3 -16.68 0.49 -7.09
C VAL A 3 -16.17 -0.95 -7.05
N GLY A 4 -14.94 -1.17 -7.51
CA GLY A 4 -14.20 -2.42 -7.30
C GLY A 4 -13.52 -2.41 -5.93
N LEU A 5 -13.70 -3.45 -5.12
CA LEU A 5 -13.00 -3.60 -3.85
C LEU A 5 -12.10 -4.84 -3.88
N LEU A 6 -10.80 -4.64 -4.03
CA LEU A 6 -9.81 -5.73 -4.02
C LEU A 6 -9.61 -6.20 -2.58
N TYR A 7 -9.72 -7.50 -2.35
CA TYR A 7 -9.41 -8.08 -1.05
C TYR A 7 -8.80 -9.47 -1.16
N SER A 8 -7.99 -9.82 -0.16
CA SER A 8 -7.53 -11.20 0.05
C SER A 8 -8.20 -11.86 1.27
N ARG A 9 -8.75 -11.03 2.16
CA ARG A 9 -9.49 -11.44 3.36
C ARG A 9 -10.40 -10.28 3.77
N ILE A 10 -11.66 -10.55 4.05
CA ILE A 10 -12.59 -9.54 4.59
C ILE A 10 -12.40 -9.43 6.11
N ARG A 11 -11.98 -8.27 6.59
CA ARG A 11 -11.90 -7.92 8.02
C ARG A 11 -13.06 -7.01 8.41
N GLN A 12 -13.03 -6.49 9.64
CA GLN A 12 -14.00 -5.51 10.10
C GLN A 12 -13.93 -4.22 9.26
N ASP A 13 -12.73 -3.78 8.92
CA ASP A 13 -12.46 -2.59 8.09
C ASP A 13 -13.19 -2.68 6.73
N GLU A 14 -13.04 -3.81 6.02
CA GLU A 14 -13.71 -4.02 4.73
C GLU A 14 -15.24 -4.09 4.89
N LYS A 15 -15.76 -4.68 5.98
CA LYS A 15 -17.21 -4.71 6.23
C LYS A 15 -17.77 -3.31 6.46
N LEU A 16 -17.07 -2.46 7.21
CA LEU A 16 -17.48 -1.08 7.44
C LEU A 16 -17.50 -0.30 6.13
N LEU A 17 -16.45 -0.43 5.32
CA LEU A 17 -16.39 0.23 4.01
C LEU A 17 -17.50 -0.25 3.06
N LEU A 18 -17.73 -1.56 2.97
CA LEU A 18 -18.80 -2.14 2.15
C LEU A 18 -20.20 -1.68 2.60
N ASN A 19 -20.41 -1.53 3.91
CA ASN A 19 -21.68 -1.00 4.42
C ASN A 19 -21.86 0.46 4.04
N GLU A 20 -20.83 1.29 4.23
CA GLU A 20 -20.87 2.72 3.89
C GLU A 20 -21.11 2.95 2.39
N LEU A 21 -20.40 2.20 1.52
CA LEU A 21 -20.60 2.27 0.07
C LEU A 21 -22.04 1.93 -0.32
N ARG A 22 -22.64 0.91 0.32
CA ARG A 22 -24.05 0.54 0.10
C ARG A 22 -25.00 1.63 0.60
N GLU A 23 -24.76 2.20 1.78
CA GLU A 23 -25.59 3.28 2.35
C GLU A 23 -25.58 4.56 1.50
N ARG A 24 -24.49 4.77 0.74
CA ARG A 24 -24.33 5.88 -0.22
C ARG A 24 -24.79 5.56 -1.64
N ASP A 25 -25.49 4.44 -1.82
CA ASP A 25 -26.06 4.03 -3.11
C ASP A 25 -24.97 3.84 -4.21
N HIS A 26 -23.86 3.20 -3.84
CA HIS A 26 -22.84 2.75 -4.79
C HIS A 26 -22.97 1.26 -5.06
N GLU A 27 -22.81 0.88 -6.33
CA GLU A 27 -22.64 -0.52 -6.72
C GLU A 27 -21.24 -0.97 -6.35
N VAL A 28 -21.09 -2.19 -5.79
CA VAL A 28 -19.78 -2.69 -5.36
C VAL A 28 -19.51 -4.09 -5.87
N THR A 29 -18.47 -4.22 -6.70
CA THR A 29 -17.89 -5.51 -7.06
C THR A 29 -16.80 -5.88 -6.06
N LYS A 30 -17.02 -6.94 -5.29
CA LYS A 30 -16.02 -7.49 -4.37
C LYS A 30 -15.10 -8.43 -5.15
N ILE A 31 -13.82 -8.12 -5.20
CA ILE A 31 -12.84 -8.82 -6.04
C ILE A 31 -11.88 -9.59 -5.13
N ASP A 32 -12.07 -10.90 -5.04
CA ASP A 32 -11.15 -11.78 -4.32
C ASP A 32 -9.89 -12.02 -5.17
N VAL A 33 -8.82 -11.29 -4.89
CA VAL A 33 -7.59 -11.30 -5.71
C VAL A 33 -6.89 -12.66 -5.76
N ARG A 34 -7.35 -13.63 -4.95
CA ARG A 34 -6.83 -15.00 -4.96
C ARG A 34 -7.50 -15.88 -6.03
N LYS A 35 -8.60 -15.41 -6.60
CA LYS A 35 -9.39 -16.11 -7.62
C LYS A 35 -9.21 -15.50 -9.01
N GLU A 36 -8.85 -14.22 -9.05
CA GLU A 36 -8.62 -13.49 -10.28
C GLU A 36 -7.19 -13.65 -10.79
N GLN A 37 -7.03 -13.43 -12.09
CA GLN A 37 -5.74 -13.32 -12.76
C GLN A 37 -5.65 -11.93 -13.39
N PHE A 38 -4.47 -11.33 -13.33
CA PHE A 38 -4.21 -9.99 -13.86
C PHE A 38 -3.20 -10.14 -14.98
N ASP A 39 -3.66 -9.92 -16.21
CA ASP A 39 -2.86 -10.05 -17.43
C ASP A 39 -2.29 -8.68 -17.82
N THR A 40 -1.02 -8.64 -18.23
CA THR A 40 -0.35 -7.37 -18.54
C THR A 40 -0.96 -6.61 -19.73
N ALA A 41 -1.77 -7.26 -20.57
CA ALA A 41 -2.37 -6.65 -21.75
C ALA A 41 -3.87 -6.36 -21.60
N ARG A 42 -4.61 -7.09 -20.75
CA ARG A 42 -6.06 -6.91 -20.62
C ARG A 42 -6.57 -7.09 -19.18
N PRO A 43 -7.52 -6.25 -18.73
CA PRO A 43 -8.17 -6.46 -17.45
C PRO A 43 -9.01 -7.75 -17.43
N PRO A 44 -9.13 -8.43 -16.28
CA PRO A 44 -10.13 -9.47 -16.10
C PRO A 44 -11.55 -8.90 -16.19
N ALA A 45 -12.49 -9.68 -16.74
CA ALA A 45 -13.89 -9.25 -16.96
C ALA A 45 -14.63 -8.81 -15.67
N ILE A 46 -14.16 -9.20 -14.49
CA ILE A 46 -14.72 -8.72 -13.21
C ILE A 46 -14.52 -7.20 -13.00
N LEU A 47 -13.60 -6.59 -13.73
CA LEU A 47 -13.35 -5.15 -13.73
C LEU A 47 -14.14 -4.40 -14.80
N ASP A 48 -14.94 -5.10 -15.62
CA ASP A 48 -15.77 -4.44 -16.62
C ASP A 48 -16.73 -3.45 -15.93
N ASP A 49 -16.84 -2.25 -16.51
CA ASP A 49 -17.66 -1.13 -16.04
C ASP A 49 -17.30 -0.57 -14.65
N VAL A 50 -16.19 -1.01 -14.03
CA VAL A 50 -15.73 -0.46 -12.75
C VAL A 50 -15.16 0.95 -12.93
N ASP A 51 -15.78 1.93 -12.28
CA ASP A 51 -15.36 3.34 -12.33
C ASP A 51 -14.08 3.61 -11.52
N ILE A 52 -13.91 2.89 -10.40
CA ILE A 52 -12.81 3.10 -9.45
C ILE A 52 -12.57 1.86 -8.60
N VAL A 53 -11.32 1.62 -8.23
CA VAL A 53 -10.91 0.48 -7.42
C VAL A 53 -10.29 0.92 -6.09
N PHE A 54 -10.65 0.23 -5.00
CA PHE A 54 -10.04 0.35 -3.70
C PHE A 54 -9.22 -0.90 -3.40
N ASP A 55 -7.91 -0.74 -3.19
CA ASP A 55 -7.06 -1.82 -2.70
C ASP A 55 -7.17 -1.98 -1.19
N ARG A 56 -7.75 -3.11 -0.76
CA ARG A 56 -7.88 -3.53 0.64
C ARG A 56 -7.16 -4.85 0.90
N CYS A 57 -6.18 -5.20 0.07
CA CYS A 57 -5.36 -6.38 0.31
C CYS A 57 -4.53 -6.27 1.58
N LEU A 58 -4.29 -7.42 2.22
CA LEU A 58 -3.55 -7.46 3.49
C LEU A 58 -2.04 -7.51 3.27
N ALA A 59 -1.59 -8.14 2.19
CA ALA A 59 -0.18 -8.29 1.89
C ALA A 59 0.32 -7.11 1.04
N THR A 60 1.24 -6.31 1.59
CA THR A 60 1.87 -5.18 0.89
C THR A 60 2.44 -5.58 -0.47
N SER A 61 3.09 -6.75 -0.57
CA SER A 61 3.64 -7.24 -1.82
C SER A 61 2.59 -7.44 -2.92
N ARG A 62 1.35 -7.81 -2.57
CA ARG A 62 0.25 -7.93 -3.55
C ARG A 62 -0.27 -6.56 -3.93
N SER A 63 -0.53 -5.72 -2.94
CA SER A 63 -0.99 -4.33 -3.12
C SER A 63 -0.12 -3.55 -4.09
N LEU A 64 1.21 -3.66 -3.96
CA LEU A 64 2.16 -2.96 -4.83
C LEU A 64 2.02 -3.33 -6.32
N TYR A 65 1.69 -4.59 -6.64
CA TYR A 65 1.51 -5.01 -8.02
C TYR A 65 0.08 -4.81 -8.50
N LEU A 66 -0.91 -5.07 -7.65
CA LEU A 66 -2.32 -4.89 -7.99
C LEU A 66 -2.61 -3.44 -8.38
N THR A 67 -2.15 -2.48 -7.57
CA THR A 67 -2.31 -1.06 -7.90
C THR A 67 -1.72 -0.73 -9.27
N LYS A 68 -0.53 -1.26 -9.62
CA LYS A 68 0.08 -1.08 -10.95
C LYS A 68 -0.75 -1.70 -12.08
N PHE A 69 -1.30 -2.90 -11.87
CA PHE A 69 -2.17 -3.53 -12.88
C PHE A 69 -3.42 -2.71 -13.12
N ILE A 70 -4.11 -2.29 -12.06
CA ILE A 70 -5.33 -1.50 -12.18
C ILE A 70 -5.05 -0.16 -12.87
N ASP A 71 -3.97 0.52 -12.47
CA ASP A 71 -3.52 1.76 -13.10
C ASP A 71 -3.18 1.56 -14.59
N SER A 72 -2.54 0.44 -14.95
CA SER A 72 -2.22 0.10 -16.35
C SER A 72 -3.44 -0.25 -17.21
N TYR A 73 -4.59 -0.53 -16.59
CA TYR A 73 -5.87 -0.71 -17.28
C TYR A 73 -6.64 0.61 -17.41
N ASP A 74 -6.02 1.75 -17.07
CA ASP A 74 -6.63 3.07 -17.05
C ASP A 74 -7.83 3.19 -16.09
N ILE A 75 -7.87 2.33 -15.05
CA ILE A 75 -8.89 2.38 -14.00
C ILE A 75 -8.29 3.12 -12.79
N PRO A 76 -8.93 4.18 -12.28
CA PRO A 76 -8.46 4.84 -11.06
C PRO A 76 -8.38 3.88 -9.88
N VAL A 77 -7.26 3.89 -9.15
CA VAL A 77 -7.03 3.02 -7.98
C VAL A 77 -6.65 3.82 -6.74
N ILE A 78 -7.25 3.45 -5.60
CA ILE A 78 -6.97 4.02 -4.28
C ILE A 78 -6.32 2.94 -3.39
N ASN A 79 -5.11 3.13 -2.89
CA ASN A 79 -4.19 4.23 -3.20
C ASN A 79 -3.52 4.03 -4.57
N SER A 80 -2.99 5.11 -5.14
CA SER A 80 -2.23 5.05 -6.40
C SER A 80 -0.98 4.16 -6.26
N PRO A 81 -0.42 3.65 -7.37
CA PRO A 81 0.82 2.85 -7.33
C PRO A 81 1.99 3.58 -6.68
N GLU A 82 2.12 4.88 -6.94
CA GLU A 82 3.15 5.74 -6.36
C GLU A 82 3.00 5.85 -4.85
N THR A 83 1.79 6.18 -4.37
CA THR A 83 1.52 6.27 -2.93
C THR A 83 1.74 4.93 -2.25
N ALA A 84 1.29 3.83 -2.87
CA ALA A 84 1.50 2.49 -2.34
C ALA A 84 2.99 2.16 -2.21
N ALA A 85 3.82 2.51 -3.21
CA ALA A 85 5.25 2.30 -3.20
C ALA A 85 5.96 3.12 -2.11
N ILE A 86 5.69 4.43 -2.05
CA ILE A 86 6.29 5.32 -1.04
C ILE A 86 5.92 4.87 0.37
N CYS A 87 4.64 4.58 0.64
CA CYS A 87 4.21 4.19 1.99
C CYS A 87 4.65 2.76 2.39
N ALA A 88 5.01 1.90 1.45
CA ALA A 88 5.49 0.56 1.73
C ALA A 88 6.97 0.51 2.16
N ASP A 89 7.74 1.55 1.82
CA ASP A 89 9.17 1.65 2.07
C ASP A 89 9.47 2.80 3.03
N LYS A 90 10.05 2.49 4.19
CA LYS A 90 10.31 3.53 5.22
C LYS A 90 11.40 4.51 4.80
N ILE A 91 12.31 4.13 3.91
CA ILE A 91 13.33 5.06 3.40
C ILE A 91 12.69 6.02 2.42
N GLU A 92 11.96 5.51 1.42
CA GLU A 92 11.25 6.36 0.44
C GLU A 92 10.30 7.34 1.14
N ASN A 93 9.54 6.87 2.13
CA ASN A 93 8.69 7.73 2.95
C ASN A 93 9.49 8.77 3.75
N SER A 94 10.62 8.40 4.36
CA SER A 94 11.43 9.35 5.12
C SER A 94 12.03 10.44 4.21
N LEU A 95 12.47 10.07 3.01
CA LEU A 95 12.95 11.03 2.00
C LEU A 95 11.82 11.95 1.53
N ALA A 96 10.64 11.42 1.22
CA ALA A 96 9.49 12.23 0.82
C ALA A 96 9.06 13.22 1.91
N LEU A 97 9.16 12.84 3.18
CA LEU A 97 8.87 13.73 4.32
C LEU A 97 9.94 14.82 4.49
N GLU A 98 11.22 14.46 4.37
CA GLU A 98 12.34 15.41 4.42
C GLU A 98 12.25 16.44 3.28
N ASP A 99 12.00 15.99 2.05
CA ASP A 99 11.84 16.85 0.87
C ASP A 99 10.64 17.81 1.01
N ALA A 100 9.58 17.38 1.71
CA ALA A 100 8.43 18.19 2.04
C ALA A 100 8.64 19.11 3.26
N GLY A 101 9.81 19.07 3.92
CA GLY A 101 10.10 19.85 5.12
C GLY A 101 9.31 19.42 6.35
N VAL A 102 8.81 18.18 6.39
CA VAL A 102 8.06 17.63 7.52
C VAL A 102 9.04 17.10 8.56
N THR A 103 8.94 17.61 9.79
CA THR A 103 9.81 17.16 10.87
C THR A 103 9.58 15.70 11.24
N THR A 104 10.63 14.89 11.17
CA THR A 104 10.64 13.47 11.56
C THR A 104 11.81 13.18 12.51
N PRO A 105 11.86 12.01 13.19
CA PRO A 105 13.02 11.60 13.96
C PRO A 105 14.28 11.49 13.08
N GLU A 106 15.44 11.88 13.61
CA GLU A 106 16.72 11.71 12.92
C GLU A 106 16.88 10.25 12.48
N THR A 107 17.10 10.03 11.19
CA THR A 107 17.09 8.70 10.58
C THR A 107 18.34 8.52 9.72
N LYS A 108 19.06 7.42 9.95
CA LYS A 108 20.23 7.01 9.13
C LYS A 108 19.99 5.61 8.58
N VAL A 109 20.48 5.36 7.37
CA VAL A 109 20.44 4.05 6.71
C VAL A 109 21.83 3.45 6.71
N ALA A 110 21.92 2.17 7.07
CA ALA A 110 23.16 1.41 7.08
C ALA A 110 22.96 0.09 6.33
N TYR A 111 23.95 -0.30 5.52
CA TYR A 111 23.92 -1.51 4.69
C TYR A 111 24.84 -2.62 5.21
N THR A 112 25.57 -2.36 6.29
CA THR A 112 26.47 -3.32 6.95
C THR A 112 26.33 -3.20 8.46
N THR A 113 26.67 -4.25 9.19
CA THR A 113 26.69 -4.23 10.67
C THR A 113 27.59 -3.11 11.20
N ASP A 114 28.80 -2.94 10.65
CA ASP A 114 29.74 -1.93 11.14
C ASP A 114 29.23 -0.50 10.95
N SER A 115 28.60 -0.21 9.80
CA SER A 115 27.97 1.10 9.55
C SER A 115 26.75 1.32 10.44
N ALA A 116 25.97 0.27 10.72
CA ALA A 116 24.85 0.34 11.64
C ALA A 116 25.31 0.64 13.08
N MET A 117 26.36 -0.05 13.54
CA MET A 117 26.94 0.20 14.87
C MET A 117 27.47 1.63 14.99
N THR A 118 28.17 2.12 13.96
CA THR A 118 28.65 3.51 13.91
C THR A 118 27.49 4.52 14.01
N ALA A 119 26.38 4.26 13.30
CA ALA A 119 25.20 5.12 13.37
C ALA A 119 24.55 5.10 14.76
N ILE A 120 24.42 3.93 15.38
CA ILE A 120 23.87 3.77 16.74
C ILE A 120 24.67 4.55 17.77
N GLU A 121 26.00 4.40 17.78
CA GLU A 121 26.88 5.15 18.70
C GLU A 121 26.80 6.66 18.47
N SER A 122 26.57 7.11 17.22
CA SER A 122 26.38 8.53 16.92
C SER A 122 25.06 9.11 17.45
N PHE A 123 23.99 8.31 17.50
CA PHE A 123 22.71 8.73 18.09
C PHE A 123 22.74 8.71 19.62
N GLY A 124 23.47 7.74 20.19
CA GLY A 124 23.40 7.42 21.61
C GLY A 124 22.17 6.57 21.96
N TYR A 125 22.16 6.07 23.21
CA TYR A 125 21.12 5.17 23.68
C TYR A 125 20.03 5.92 24.49
N PRO A 126 18.75 5.56 24.34
CA PRO A 126 18.20 4.53 23.44
C PRO A 126 18.03 5.01 21.99
N CYS A 127 18.18 4.10 21.03
CA CYS A 127 17.84 4.31 19.61
C CYS A 127 16.94 3.18 19.08
N VAL A 128 16.23 3.42 17.98
CA VAL A 128 15.34 2.43 17.35
C VAL A 128 15.98 1.88 16.07
N LEU A 129 16.19 0.57 16.01
CA LEU A 129 16.53 -0.15 14.79
C LEU A 129 15.25 -0.76 14.20
N LYS A 130 15.02 -0.56 12.89
CA LYS A 130 13.85 -1.09 12.18
C LYS A 130 14.22 -1.51 10.75
N PRO A 131 13.57 -2.55 10.18
CA PRO A 131 13.73 -2.87 8.78
C PRO A 131 13.04 -1.83 7.89
N VAL A 132 13.56 -1.67 6.67
CA VAL A 132 13.03 -0.75 5.65
C VAL A 132 11.58 -1.10 5.30
N THR A 133 11.37 -2.35 4.89
CA THR A 133 10.04 -2.89 4.62
C THR A 133 9.51 -3.63 5.84
N GLY A 134 8.21 -3.60 6.06
CA GLY A 134 7.57 -4.31 7.17
C GLY A 134 6.40 -3.52 7.74
N SER A 135 5.41 -4.23 8.26
CA SER A 135 4.19 -3.68 8.86
C SER A 135 3.85 -4.46 10.14
N TRP A 136 3.01 -3.87 11.00
CA TRP A 136 2.63 -4.43 12.30
C TRP A 136 3.81 -4.73 13.23
N GLY A 137 4.83 -3.85 13.24
CA GLY A 137 5.96 -3.92 14.16
C GLY A 137 6.92 -5.09 13.90
N ARG A 138 6.89 -5.64 12.68
CA ARG A 138 7.83 -6.66 12.19
C ARG A 138 8.92 -6.06 11.32
#